data_AF-A0A9Q1BVJ3-F1
#
_entry.id   AF-A0A9Q1BVJ3-F1
#
_cell.length_a   1.000
_cell.length_b   1.000
_cell.length_c   1.000
_cell.angle_alpha   90.00
_cell.angle_beta   90.00
_cell.angle_gamma   90.00
#
_symmetry.space_group_name_H-M   'P 1'
#
loop_
_entity.id
_entity.type
_entity.pdbx_description
1 polymer ?
#
loop_
_entity_poly.entity_id
_entity_poly.type
_entity_poly.pdbx_seq_one_letter_code
_entity_poly.pdbx_strand_id
1 'polypeptide(L)' 'MEKDIPRGRWPLGRVVKVFPGRDGHVRVVKVKMKKGEVMRGITKVCPLEVM' A
#
# COMPACT_ATOMS: atom_id res chain seq x y z
N MET A 1 9.97 0.57 -10.01
CA MET A 1 9.37 -0.73 -10.33
C MET A 1 7.88 -0.67 -9.99
N GLU A 2 7.09 -0.08 -10.89
CA GLU A 2 5.61 -0.01 -10.83
C GLU A 2 5.01 0.44 -12.18
N LYS A 3 5.84 0.56 -13.22
CA LYS A 3 5.45 1.23 -14.47
C LYS A 3 4.65 0.34 -15.42
N ASP A 4 4.60 -0.98 -15.18
CA ASP A 4 4.07 -1.97 -16.14
C ASP A 4 3.07 -2.94 -15.51
N ILE A 5 2.24 -2.49 -14.57
CA ILE A 5 1.12 -3.30 -14.12
C ILE A 5 -0.08 -3.01 -15.05
N PRO A 6 -0.63 -4.04 -15.73
CA PRO A 6 -1.80 -3.84 -16.59
C PRO A 6 -2.94 -3.17 -15.83
N ARG A 7 -3.64 -2.24 -16.50
CA ARG A 7 -4.84 -1.60 -15.94
C ARG A 7 -5.80 -2.69 -15.44
N GLY A 8 -6.36 -2.50 -14.24
CA GLY A 8 -7.26 -3.46 -13.60
C GLY A 8 -6.59 -4.56 -12.78
N ARG A 9 -5.26 -4.67 -12.76
CA ARG A 9 -4.55 -5.57 -11.83
C ARG A 9 -3.92 -4.79 -10.69
N TRP A 10 -4.46 -4.94 -9.49
CA TRP A 10 -3.84 -4.38 -8.28
C TRP A 10 -3.10 -5.49 -7.53
N PRO A 11 -1.80 -5.33 -7.25
CA PRO A 11 -1.08 -6.30 -6.43
C PRO A 11 -1.62 -6.26 -5.00
N LEU A 12 -2.00 -7.43 -4.50
CA LEU A 12 -2.48 -7.55 -3.12
C LEU A 12 -1.31 -7.60 -2.15
N GLY A 13 -1.50 -6.96 -1.00
CA GLY A 13 -0.54 -6.97 0.09
C GLY A 13 -1.21 -6.56 1.39
N ARG A 14 -0.60 -6.96 2.51
CA ARG A 14 -1.10 -6.63 3.85
C ARG A 14 -0.33 -5.44 4.40
N VAL A 15 -1.04 -4.44 4.91
CA VAL A 15 -0.39 -3.35 5.65
C VAL A 15 0.21 -3.92 6.93
N VAL A 16 1.51 -3.75 7.11
CA VAL A 16 2.26 -4.21 8.29
C VAL A 16 2.70 -3.07 9.21
N LYS A 17 2.75 -1.84 8.70
CA LYS A 17 3.06 -0.63 9.48
C LYS A 17 2.46 0.62 8.82
N VAL A 18 2.06 1.59 9.63
CA VAL A 18 1.60 2.92 9.16
C VAL A 18 2.57 4.00 9.64
N PHE A 19 2.71 5.07 8.86
CA PHE A 19 3.54 6.23 9.18
C PHE A 19 2.67 7.49 9.13
N PRO A 20 2.20 7.99 10.29
CA PRO A 20 1.42 9.21 10.38
C PRO A 20 2.31 10.46 10.19
N GLY A 21 1.71 11.53 9.67
CA GLY A 21 2.29 12.86 9.64
C GLY A 21 2.16 13.57 11.01
N ARG A 22 2.66 14.81 11.07
CA ARG A 22 2.56 15.65 12.29
C ARG A 22 1.11 15.98 12.66
N ASP A 23 0.23 15.95 11.67
CA ASP A 23 -1.22 16.13 11.77
C ASP A 23 -1.96 14.84 12.19
N GLY A 24 -1.24 13.76 12.52
CA GLY A 24 -1.82 12.47 12.89
C GLY A 24 -2.34 11.65 11.70
N HIS A 25 -2.35 12.18 10.48
CA HIS A 25 -2.91 11.51 9.31
C HIS A 25 -1.91 10.55 8.68
N VAL A 26 -2.35 9.33 8.31
CA VAL A 26 -1.50 8.34 7.65
C VAL A 26 -1.16 8.79 6.23
N ARG A 27 0.13 9.01 5.96
CA ARG A 27 0.61 9.43 4.63
C ARG A 27 1.28 8.29 3.87
N VAL A 28 1.96 7.41 4.60
CA VAL A 28 2.71 6.28 4.05
C VAL A 28 2.39 5.02 4.84
N VAL A 29 2.32 3.89 4.14
CA VAL A 29 2.13 2.56 4.71
C VAL A 29 3.23 1.63 4.23
N LYS A 30 3.68 0.73 5.11
CA LYS A 30 4.51 -0.42 4.74
C LYS A 30 3.58 -1.58 4.42
N VAL A 31 3.67 -2.07 3.19
CA VAL A 31 2.85 -3.18 2.69
C VAL A 31 3.75 -4.38 2.46
N LYS A 32 3.40 -5.51 3.08
CA LYS A 32 4.02 -6.80 2.81
C LYS A 32 3.32 -7.42 1.61
N MET A 33 4.07 -7.52 0.51
CA MET A 33 3.68 -8.19 -0.72
C MET A 33 4.39 -9.56 -0.81
N LYS A 34 4.03 -10.37 -1.80
CA LYS A 34 4.67 -11.69 -2.03
C LYS A 34 6.20 -11.60 -2.22
N LYS A 35 6.69 -10.51 -2.82
CA LYS A 35 8.11 -10.30 -3.16
C LYS A 35 8.88 -9.48 -2.10
N GLY A 36 8.29 -9.26 -0.93
CA GLY A 36 8.90 -8.48 0.14
C GLY A 36 8.05 -7.29 0.59
N GLU A 37 8.67 -6.38 1.33
CA GLU A 37 7.98 -5.23 1.90
C GLU A 37 8.29 -3.95 1.13
N VAL A 38 7.26 -3.21 0.79
CA VAL A 38 7.37 -1.94 0.05
C VAL A 38 6.69 -0.82 0.83
N MET A 39 7.24 0.38 0.74
CA MET A 39 6.57 1.59 1.24
C MET A 39 5.71 2.19 0.13
N ARG A 40 4.45 2.50 0.43
CA ARG A 40 3.52 3.13 -0.51
C ARG A 40 2.79 4.28 0.15
N GLY A 41 2.66 5.38 -0.59
CA GLY A 41 1.81 6.50 -0.17
C GLY A 41 0.35 6.07 -0.16
N ILE A 42 -0.45 6.69 0.70
CA ILE A 42 -1.88 6.33 0.84
C ILE A 42 -2.67 6.49 -0.47
N THR A 43 -2.25 7.41 -1.35
CA THR A 43 -2.84 7.63 -2.68
C THR A 43 -2.58 6.49 -3.69
N LYS A 44 -1.72 5.54 -3.35
CA LYS A 44 -1.36 4.37 -4.18
C LYS A 44 -1.83 3.05 -3.57
N VAL A 45 -2.68 3.10 -2.55
CA VAL A 45 -3.31 1.93 -1.93
C VAL A 45 -4.82 2.14 -1.85
N CYS A 46 -5.56 1.04 -1.87
CA CYS A 46 -7.00 1.02 -1.67
C CYS A 46 -7.30 -0.09 -0.66
N PRO A 47 -8.15 0.14 0.37
CA PRO A 47 -8.59 -0.92 1.26
C PRO A 47 -9.37 -1.99 0.47
N LEU A 48 -9.08 -3.25 0.74
CA LEU A 48 -9.84 -4.38 0.21
C LEU A 48 -10.79 -4.87 1.30
N GLU A 49 -12.07 -5.00 0.97
CA GLU A 49 -13.05 -5.60 1.87
C GLU A 49 -12.68 -7.06 2.15
N VAL A 50 -12.73 -7.44 3.43
CA VAL A 50 -12.66 -8.83 3.88
C VAL A 50 -14.05 -9.21 4.35
N MET A 51 -14.60 -10.25 3.74
CA MET A 51 -15.92 -10.83 4.06
C MET A 51 -15.87 -11.67 5.34
#